data_AF-A0A7J3XHJ1-F1
#
_entry.id   AF-A0A7J3XHJ1-F1
#
_cell.length_a   1.000
_cell.length_b   1.000
_cell.length_c   1.000
_cell.angle_alpha   90.00
_cell.angle_beta   90.00
_cell.angle_gamma   90.00
#
_symmetry.space_group_name_H-M   'P 1'
#
loop_
_entity.id
_entity.type
_entity.pdbx_description
1 polymer ?
#
loop_
_entity_poly.entity_id
_entity_poly.type
_entity_poly.pdbx_seq_one_letter_code
_entity_poly.pdbx_strand_id
1 'polypeptide(L)'
;MDPDKLAPSLGSIILSIAEDLPYASEILYHRPSTFFALTYPTSNFLKVLRSVTGTLINAGVKGIFLNLDMGSGKTHLLSLLLHLFATCNLVPEQCADLSEYKDVGYSRELAEKTVTIAFDLRTPILAYRYLRLTERILRKMGLNDAAQVVGQSIKDGRMPDPRRLSESIPADVNILILIDELHYAAITSSDEEQKVVEDVLRFVLR
;
A
#
# COMPACT_ATOMS: atom_id res chain seq x y z
N MET A 1 5.25 4.01 -28.17
CA MET A 1 4.60 4.23 -26.86
C MET A 1 5.18 3.20 -25.91
N ASP A 2 5.68 3.63 -24.77
CA ASP A 2 6.38 2.80 -23.81
C ASP A 2 5.35 1.94 -23.02
N PRO A 3 5.47 0.60 -22.96
CA PRO A 3 4.55 -0.26 -22.21
C PRO A 3 4.41 0.12 -20.73
N ASP A 4 5.46 0.69 -20.15
CA ASP A 4 5.49 1.20 -18.77
C ASP A 4 4.55 2.40 -18.56
N LYS A 5 4.09 3.05 -19.64
CA LYS A 5 3.06 4.11 -19.57
C LYS A 5 1.63 3.56 -19.49
N LEU A 6 1.42 2.26 -19.73
CA LEU A 6 0.09 1.64 -19.76
C LEU A 6 -0.24 0.85 -18.49
N ALA A 7 0.76 0.32 -17.79
CA ALA A 7 0.57 -0.43 -16.55
C ALA A 7 0.98 0.39 -15.31
N PRO A 8 0.22 0.35 -14.20
CA PRO A 8 0.61 1.00 -12.96
C PRO A 8 1.90 0.38 -12.43
N SER A 9 2.79 1.22 -11.91
CA SER A 9 3.88 0.83 -11.02
C SER A 9 3.47 1.21 -9.60
N LEU A 10 3.40 0.22 -8.69
CA LEU A 10 2.98 0.47 -7.31
C LEU A 10 3.97 1.43 -6.64
N GLY A 11 5.27 1.24 -6.86
CA GLY A 11 6.32 2.12 -6.32
C GLY A 11 6.15 3.58 -6.77
N SER A 12 5.84 3.80 -8.05
CA SER A 12 5.58 5.14 -8.59
C SER A 12 4.34 5.78 -7.98
N ILE A 13 3.26 5.01 -7.78
CA ILE A 13 2.04 5.49 -7.11
C ILE A 13 2.34 5.86 -5.66
N ILE A 14 3.02 4.97 -4.91
CA ILE A 14 3.39 5.21 -3.50
C ILE A 14 4.16 6.51 -3.37
N LEU A 15 5.23 6.70 -4.16
CA LEU A 15 6.06 7.91 -4.09
C LEU A 15 5.31 9.16 -4.50
N SER A 16 4.48 9.08 -5.54
CA SER A 16 3.70 10.23 -6.00
C SER A 16 2.74 10.72 -4.92
N ILE A 17 2.08 9.80 -4.22
CA ILE A 17 1.21 10.13 -3.08
C ILE A 17 2.04 10.58 -1.88
N ALA A 18 3.17 9.93 -1.58
CA ALA A 18 4.00 10.26 -0.42
C ALA A 18 4.60 11.67 -0.50
N GLU A 19 4.95 12.12 -1.71
CA GLU A 19 5.72 13.35 -1.94
C GLU A 19 4.86 14.51 -2.45
N ASP A 20 3.53 14.35 -2.47
CA ASP A 20 2.59 15.34 -3.01
C ASP A 20 3.01 15.82 -4.42
N LEU A 21 3.52 14.89 -5.24
CA LEU A 21 3.98 15.25 -6.58
C LEU A 21 2.82 15.89 -7.35
N PRO A 22 3.05 17.02 -8.04
CA PRO A 22 1.98 17.74 -8.70
C PRO A 22 1.28 16.80 -9.68
N TYR A 23 -0.04 16.86 -9.61
CA TYR A 23 -0.99 16.14 -10.45
C TYR A 23 -0.72 16.29 -11.97
N ALA A 24 0.11 17.25 -12.40
CA ALA A 24 0.58 17.39 -13.77
C ALA A 24 1.62 16.33 -14.22
N SER A 25 2.06 15.42 -13.34
CA SER A 25 2.95 14.32 -13.72
C SER A 25 2.28 13.33 -14.66
N GLU A 26 3.04 12.73 -15.59
CA GLU A 26 2.55 11.75 -16.59
C GLU A 26 2.02 10.43 -15.96
N ILE A 27 2.10 10.27 -14.64
CA ILE A 27 1.70 9.07 -13.91
C ILE A 27 0.19 9.14 -13.66
N LEU A 28 -0.63 8.54 -14.52
CA LEU A 28 -2.10 8.66 -14.42
C LEU A 28 -2.70 7.96 -13.20
N TYR A 29 -2.11 6.83 -12.78
CA TYR A 29 -2.71 5.94 -11.79
C TYR A 29 -2.52 6.38 -10.33
N HIS A 30 -1.76 7.44 -10.02
CA HIS A 30 -1.65 7.90 -8.61
C HIS A 30 -2.88 8.70 -8.15
N ARG A 31 -3.67 9.23 -9.09
CA ARG A 31 -4.92 9.95 -8.82
C ARG A 31 -6.05 8.94 -8.67
N PRO A 32 -6.75 8.88 -7.52
CA PRO A 32 -7.87 7.96 -7.35
C PRO A 32 -8.96 8.15 -8.41
N SER A 33 -9.33 9.39 -8.73
CA SER A 33 -10.35 9.73 -9.73
C SER A 33 -10.03 9.15 -11.11
N THR A 34 -8.75 9.21 -11.51
CA THR A 34 -8.27 8.65 -12.78
C THR A 34 -8.18 7.13 -12.72
N PHE A 35 -7.65 6.59 -11.61
CA PHE A 35 -7.56 5.14 -11.41
C PHE A 35 -8.94 4.47 -11.51
N PHE A 36 -9.94 4.96 -10.78
CA PHE A 36 -11.30 4.40 -10.78
C PHE A 36 -12.02 4.59 -12.12
N ALA A 37 -11.77 5.69 -12.84
CA ALA A 37 -12.35 5.90 -14.17
C ALA A 37 -11.80 4.91 -15.22
N LEU A 38 -10.54 4.47 -15.07
CA LEU A 38 -9.86 3.62 -16.03
C LEU A 38 -9.84 2.13 -15.63
N THR A 39 -10.13 1.81 -14.37
CA THR A 39 -10.01 0.46 -13.82
C THR A 39 -11.37 -0.08 -13.45
N TYR A 40 -11.81 -1.12 -14.15
CA TYR A 40 -13.01 -1.86 -13.78
C TYR A 40 -12.64 -3.05 -12.86
N PRO A 41 -13.24 -3.19 -11.67
CA PRO A 41 -12.91 -4.29 -10.78
C PRO A 41 -13.41 -5.62 -11.34
N THR A 42 -12.48 -6.53 -11.63
CA THR A 42 -12.83 -7.88 -12.06
C THR A 42 -13.47 -8.68 -10.91
N SER A 43 -14.20 -9.75 -11.22
CA SER A 43 -14.75 -10.65 -10.20
C SER A 43 -13.69 -11.23 -9.27
N ASN A 44 -12.46 -11.39 -9.76
CA ASN A 44 -11.33 -11.82 -8.95
C ASN A 44 -10.85 -10.72 -7.98
N PHE A 45 -10.80 -9.46 -8.42
CA PHE A 45 -10.47 -8.34 -7.54
C PHE A 45 -11.47 -8.23 -6.40
N LEU A 46 -12.77 -8.33 -6.72
CA LEU A 46 -13.84 -8.31 -5.72
C LEU A 46 -13.75 -9.47 -4.73
N LYS A 47 -13.35 -10.67 -5.16
CA LYS A 47 -13.11 -11.81 -4.26
C LYS A 47 -11.95 -11.57 -3.30
N VAL A 48 -10.82 -11.05 -3.80
CA VAL A 48 -9.68 -10.73 -2.94
C VAL A 48 -10.04 -9.61 -1.98
N LEU A 49 -10.67 -8.54 -2.48
CA LEU A 49 -11.13 -7.42 -1.65
C LEU A 49 -12.08 -7.88 -0.55
N ARG A 50 -13.06 -8.74 -0.85
CA ARG A 50 -13.95 -9.36 0.15
C ARG A 50 -13.19 -10.16 1.21
N SER A 51 -12.12 -10.86 0.81
CA SER A 51 -11.27 -11.57 1.76
C SER A 51 -10.48 -10.61 2.65
N VAL A 52 -9.98 -9.50 2.11
CA VAL A 52 -9.25 -8.47 2.86
C VAL A 52 -10.18 -7.80 3.86
N THR A 53 -11.29 -7.20 3.40
CA THR A 53 -12.27 -6.52 4.25
C THR A 53 -12.84 -7.45 5.31
N GLY A 54 -13.20 -8.69 4.97
CA GLY A 54 -13.68 -9.69 5.92
C GLY A 54 -12.63 -10.02 6.99
N THR A 55 -11.34 -10.01 6.67
CA THR A 55 -10.28 -10.20 7.67
C THR A 55 -10.18 -8.99 8.60
N LEU A 56 -10.18 -7.78 8.04
CA LEU A 56 -10.09 -6.53 8.81
C LEU A 56 -11.30 -6.35 9.74
N ILE A 57 -12.52 -6.63 9.27
CA ILE A 57 -13.75 -6.55 10.07
C ILE A 57 -13.72 -7.50 11.27
N ASN A 58 -13.14 -8.70 11.09
CA ASN A 58 -13.07 -9.70 12.14
C ASN A 58 -11.81 -9.58 13.02
N ALA A 59 -11.02 -8.50 12.88
CA ALA A 59 -9.74 -8.31 13.56
C ALA A 59 -8.80 -9.54 13.43
N GLY A 60 -8.83 -10.19 12.27
CA GLY A 60 -8.06 -11.40 11.99
C GLY A 60 -6.66 -11.11 11.42
N VAL A 61 -5.82 -12.15 11.38
CA VAL A 61 -4.50 -12.11 10.72
C VAL A 61 -4.51 -13.04 9.51
N LYS A 62 -4.16 -12.52 8.33
CA LYS A 62 -4.13 -13.30 7.08
C LYS A 62 -3.07 -12.81 6.12
N GLY A 63 -2.27 -13.74 5.60
CA GLY A 63 -1.43 -13.53 4.42
C GLY A 63 -2.16 -13.97 3.16
N ILE A 64 -2.17 -13.14 2.12
CA ILE A 64 -2.75 -13.48 0.81
C ILE A 64 -1.65 -13.41 -0.24
N PHE A 65 -1.26 -14.57 -0.76
CA PHE A 65 -0.37 -14.63 -1.91
C PHE A 65 -1.19 -14.49 -3.20
N LEU A 66 -0.96 -13.43 -3.96
CA LEU A 66 -1.64 -13.17 -5.22
C LEU A 66 -1.06 -14.08 -6.31
N ASN A 67 -1.50 -15.34 -6.34
CA ASN A 67 -1.09 -16.30 -7.37
C ASN A 67 -1.87 -16.08 -8.67
N LEU A 68 -1.71 -14.88 -9.23
CA LEU A 68 -2.29 -14.48 -10.50
C LEU A 68 -1.17 -14.43 -11.54
N ASP A 69 -1.41 -14.94 -12.76
CA ASP A 69 -0.41 -15.01 -13.83
C ASP A 69 0.24 -13.63 -14.13
N MET A 70 1.40 -13.59 -14.79
CA MET A 70 1.93 -12.31 -15.29
C MET A 70 0.91 -11.64 -16.24
N GLY A 71 0.64 -10.35 -16.06
CA GLY A 71 -0.39 -9.62 -16.82
C GLY A 71 -1.82 -9.73 -16.28
N SER A 72 -2.04 -10.43 -15.16
CA SER A 72 -3.36 -10.63 -14.53
C SER A 72 -3.92 -9.43 -13.73
N GLY A 73 -3.17 -8.33 -13.66
CA GLY A 73 -3.57 -7.14 -12.91
C GLY A 73 -3.25 -7.14 -11.42
N LYS A 74 -2.25 -7.91 -10.94
CA LYS A 74 -1.78 -7.86 -9.53
C LYS A 74 -1.49 -6.43 -9.05
N THR A 75 -0.69 -5.68 -9.81
CA THR A 75 -0.35 -4.31 -9.47
C THR A 75 -1.57 -3.39 -9.50
N HIS A 76 -2.54 -3.63 -10.39
CA HIS A 76 -3.83 -2.92 -10.37
C HIS A 76 -4.63 -3.24 -9.10
N LEU A 77 -4.67 -4.50 -8.67
CA LEU A 77 -5.34 -4.89 -7.43
C LEU A 77 -4.67 -4.28 -6.19
N LEU A 78 -3.33 -4.28 -6.13
CA LEU A 78 -2.60 -3.62 -5.03
C LEU A 78 -2.80 -2.10 -5.06
N SER A 79 -2.86 -1.49 -6.24
CA SER A 79 -3.18 -0.06 -6.40
C SER A 79 -4.62 0.25 -5.98
N LEU A 80 -5.58 -0.61 -6.30
CA LEU A 80 -6.96 -0.50 -5.84
C LEU A 80 -7.03 -0.53 -4.30
N LEU A 81 -6.37 -1.52 -3.68
CA LEU A 81 -6.30 -1.62 -2.22
C LEU A 81 -5.63 -0.38 -1.60
N LEU A 82 -4.53 0.10 -2.20
CA LEU A 82 -3.84 1.31 -1.74
C LEU A 82 -4.76 2.54 -1.82
N HIS A 83 -5.52 2.69 -2.90
CA HIS A 83 -6.45 3.82 -3.02
C HIS A 83 -7.58 3.73 -2.01
N LEU A 84 -8.23 2.58 -1.89
CA LEU A 84 -9.33 2.36 -0.96
C LEU A 84 -8.91 2.58 0.50
N PHE A 85 -7.76 2.04 0.92
CA PHE A 85 -7.35 2.04 2.33
C PHE A 85 -6.35 3.14 2.71
N ALA A 86 -5.83 3.92 1.76
CA ALA A 86 -4.95 5.04 2.05
C ALA A 86 -5.33 6.32 1.31
N THR A 87 -5.28 6.30 -0.03
CA THR A 87 -5.36 7.54 -0.80
C THR A 87 -6.70 8.24 -0.63
N CYS A 88 -7.81 7.49 -0.59
CA CYS A 88 -9.14 8.06 -0.39
C CYS A 88 -9.35 8.72 0.97
N ASN A 89 -8.57 8.36 1.99
CA ASN A 89 -8.59 9.03 3.28
C ASN A 89 -7.73 10.31 3.28
N LEU A 90 -6.67 10.33 2.47
CA LEU A 90 -5.80 11.49 2.33
C LEU A 90 -6.42 12.59 1.45
N VAL A 91 -7.06 12.20 0.35
CA VAL A 91 -7.66 13.09 -0.67
C VAL A 91 -9.09 12.64 -1.02
N PRO A 92 -10.05 12.74 -0.09
CA PRO A 92 -11.41 12.22 -0.26
C PRO A 92 -12.16 12.84 -1.45
N GLU A 93 -11.82 14.07 -1.84
CA GLU A 93 -12.38 14.75 -3.01
C GLU A 93 -12.05 14.06 -4.34
N GLN A 94 -10.97 13.26 -4.38
CA GLN A 94 -10.61 12.46 -5.56
C GLN A 94 -11.33 11.10 -5.59
N CYS A 95 -11.95 10.68 -4.48
CA CYS A 95 -12.63 9.40 -4.36
C CYS A 95 -14.14 9.60 -4.35
N ALA A 96 -14.70 9.64 -5.56
CA ALA A 96 -16.14 9.69 -5.79
C ALA A 96 -16.82 8.35 -5.46
N ASP A 97 -17.91 8.02 -6.13
CA ASP A 97 -18.77 6.89 -5.76
C ASP A 97 -18.01 5.55 -5.62
N LEU A 98 -17.90 5.06 -4.37
CA LEU A 98 -17.31 3.77 -4.01
C LEU A 98 -18.40 2.73 -3.69
N SER A 99 -19.64 2.95 -4.13
CA SER A 99 -20.80 2.10 -3.85
C SER A 99 -20.57 0.63 -4.27
N GLU A 100 -19.89 0.40 -5.39
CA GLU A 100 -19.57 -0.93 -5.92
C GLU A 100 -18.75 -1.80 -4.95
N TYR A 101 -18.00 -1.17 -4.02
CA TYR A 101 -17.18 -1.89 -3.05
C TYR A 101 -17.92 -2.23 -1.74
N LYS A 102 -19.13 -1.67 -1.53
CA LYS A 102 -19.92 -1.96 -0.32
C LYS A 102 -20.32 -3.43 -0.23
N ASP A 103 -20.63 -4.06 -1.36
CA ASP A 103 -21.05 -5.47 -1.45
C ASP A 103 -19.90 -6.47 -1.16
N VAL A 104 -18.68 -5.96 -1.10
CA VAL A 104 -17.50 -6.71 -0.65
C VAL A 104 -17.02 -6.25 0.72
N GLY A 105 -17.84 -5.52 1.48
CA GLY A 105 -17.57 -5.15 2.87
C GLY A 105 -16.65 -3.95 3.05
N TYR A 106 -16.33 -3.22 1.98
CA TYR A 106 -15.58 -1.97 2.12
C TYR A 106 -16.49 -0.86 2.67
N SER A 107 -15.95 -0.08 3.61
CA SER A 107 -16.54 1.16 4.08
C SER A 107 -15.44 2.19 4.36
N ARG A 108 -15.78 3.48 4.31
CA ARG A 108 -14.84 4.55 4.68
C ARG A 108 -14.41 4.42 6.14
N GLU A 109 -15.32 4.03 7.03
CA GLU A 109 -14.99 3.79 8.44
C GLU A 109 -13.92 2.69 8.61
N LEU A 110 -14.05 1.59 7.85
CA LEU A 110 -13.06 0.52 7.87
C LEU A 110 -11.69 1.02 7.38
N ALA A 111 -11.69 1.82 6.31
CA ALA A 111 -10.46 2.42 5.79
C ALA A 111 -9.83 3.40 6.80
N GLU A 112 -10.61 4.25 7.45
CA GLU A 112 -10.15 5.20 8.47
C GLU A 112 -9.56 4.49 9.70
N LYS A 113 -9.97 3.24 9.97
CA LYS A 113 -9.41 2.36 11.00
C LYS A 113 -8.35 1.39 10.48
N THR A 114 -7.73 1.66 9.33
CA THR A 114 -6.70 0.80 8.75
C THR A 114 -5.48 1.61 8.32
N VAL A 115 -4.32 1.35 8.93
CA VAL A 115 -3.04 1.87 8.43
C VAL A 115 -2.52 0.99 7.30
N THR A 116 -2.13 1.60 6.19
CA THR A 116 -1.54 0.89 5.04
C THR A 116 -0.03 1.08 4.99
N ILE A 117 0.70 -0.02 4.81
CA ILE A 117 2.15 -0.06 4.59
C ILE A 117 2.38 -0.72 3.24
N ALA A 118 2.98 -0.02 2.29
CA ALA A 118 3.11 -0.51 0.92
C ALA A 118 4.57 -0.48 0.46
N PHE A 119 5.00 -1.57 -0.19
CA PHE A 119 6.33 -1.71 -0.76
C PHE A 119 6.25 -2.23 -2.19
N ASP A 120 7.05 -1.65 -3.09
CA ASP A 120 7.33 -2.19 -4.42
C ASP A 120 8.80 -2.58 -4.48
N LEU A 121 9.06 -3.88 -4.49
CA LEU A 121 10.42 -4.41 -4.39
C LEU A 121 11.12 -4.54 -5.75
N ARG A 122 10.58 -3.95 -6.83
CA ARG A 122 11.33 -3.84 -8.10
C ARG A 122 12.56 -2.95 -7.96
N THR A 123 12.53 -2.02 -7.01
CA THR A 123 13.67 -1.15 -6.66
C THR A 123 13.81 -1.12 -5.14
N PRO A 124 14.37 -2.18 -4.52
CA PRO A 124 14.37 -2.36 -3.06
C PRO A 124 14.95 -1.20 -2.27
N ILE A 125 15.97 -0.51 -2.81
CA ILE A 125 16.59 0.65 -2.15
C ILE A 125 15.61 1.79 -1.84
N LEU A 126 14.45 1.85 -2.52
CA LEU A 126 13.39 2.82 -2.25
C LEU A 126 12.47 2.43 -1.09
N ALA A 127 12.62 1.24 -0.50
CA ALA A 127 11.74 0.74 0.55
C ALA A 127 11.62 1.70 1.74
N TYR A 128 12.72 2.32 2.16
CA TYR A 128 12.70 3.32 3.23
C TYR A 128 11.99 4.63 2.83
N ARG A 129 11.99 4.99 1.55
CA ARG A 129 11.24 6.15 1.05
C ARG A 129 9.74 5.89 0.99
N TYR A 130 9.33 4.66 0.68
CA TYR A 130 7.91 4.28 0.65
C TYR A 130 7.22 4.45 2.01
N LEU A 131 7.96 4.30 3.11
CA LEU A 131 7.47 4.53 4.47
C LEU A 131 6.96 5.96 4.71
N ARG A 132 7.35 6.95 3.88
CA ARG A 132 6.79 8.32 3.96
C ARG A 132 5.28 8.35 3.77
N LEU A 133 4.74 7.46 2.93
CA LEU A 133 3.30 7.32 2.78
C LEU A 133 2.66 6.84 4.08
N THR A 134 3.24 5.82 4.71
CA THR A 134 2.77 5.30 6.01
C THR A 134 2.85 6.36 7.11
N GLU A 135 3.96 7.12 7.19
CA GLU A 135 4.07 8.24 8.13
C GLU A 135 2.92 9.25 7.94
N ARG A 136 2.64 9.62 6.68
CA ARG A 136 1.56 10.55 6.35
C ARG A 136 0.18 10.02 6.73
N ILE A 137 -0.09 8.74 6.47
CA ILE A 137 -1.34 8.07 6.86
C ILE A 137 -1.51 8.10 8.38
N LEU A 138 -0.48 7.69 9.13
CA LEU A 138 -0.49 7.70 10.59
C LEU A 138 -0.75 9.10 11.16
N ARG A 139 -0.11 10.14 10.60
CA ARG A 139 -0.38 11.54 10.99
C ARG A 139 -1.81 11.96 10.70
N LYS A 140 -2.36 11.59 9.54
CA LYS A 140 -3.76 11.89 9.18
C LYS A 140 -4.75 11.23 10.14
N MET A 141 -4.42 10.04 10.65
CA MET A 141 -5.20 9.31 11.66
C MET A 141 -5.01 9.85 13.09
N GLY A 142 -4.11 10.82 13.31
CA GLY A 142 -3.77 11.33 14.64
C GLY A 142 -2.82 10.44 15.46
N LEU A 143 -2.27 9.39 14.86
CA LEU A 143 -1.34 8.44 15.49
C LEU A 143 0.10 8.98 15.48
N ASN A 144 0.33 10.07 16.21
CA ASN A 144 1.59 10.82 16.16
C ASN A 144 2.81 10.02 16.65
N ASP A 145 2.65 9.17 17.68
CA ASP A 145 3.75 8.36 18.21
C ASP A 145 4.20 7.32 17.19
N ALA A 146 3.24 6.60 16.59
CA ALA A 146 3.51 5.67 15.50
C ALA A 146 4.15 6.38 14.30
N ALA A 147 3.65 7.56 13.92
CA ALA A 147 4.24 8.37 12.87
C ALA A 147 5.69 8.77 13.19
N GLN A 148 6.01 9.07 14.45
CA GLN A 148 7.37 9.38 14.87
C GLN A 148 8.29 8.16 14.77
N VAL A 149 7.82 6.97 15.12
CA VAL A 149 8.57 5.71 14.95
C VAL A 149 8.95 5.51 13.48
N VAL A 150 7.97 5.66 12.57
CA VAL A 150 8.22 5.55 11.13
C VAL A 150 9.14 6.66 10.63
N GLY A 151 8.87 7.92 11.00
CA GLY A 151 9.67 9.08 10.61
C GLY A 151 11.14 9.00 11.04
N GLN A 152 11.42 8.46 12.23
CA GLN A 152 12.79 8.22 12.66
C GLN A 152 13.47 7.13 11.82
N SER A 153 12.74 6.06 11.49
CA SER A 153 13.25 4.95 10.69
C SER A 153 13.64 5.39 9.27
N ILE A 154 12.86 6.30 8.68
CA ILE A 154 13.16 6.93 7.39
C ILE A 154 14.47 7.72 7.46
N LYS A 155 14.69 8.51 8.53
CA LYS A 155 15.93 9.28 8.72
C LYS A 155 17.14 8.39 8.94
N ASP A 156 16.95 7.30 9.68
CA ASP A 156 17.98 6.32 9.99
C ASP A 156 18.31 5.41 8.78
N GLY A 157 17.51 5.45 7.70
CA GLY A 157 17.70 4.59 6.52
C GLY A 157 17.48 3.10 6.82
N ARG A 158 16.52 2.77 7.69
CA ARG A 158 16.21 1.40 8.11
C ARG A 158 14.72 1.15 8.27
N MET A 159 14.32 -0.12 8.36
CA MET A 159 12.92 -0.46 8.68
C MET A 159 12.58 -0.11 10.13
N PRO A 160 11.32 0.26 10.42
CA PRO A 160 10.86 0.44 11.79
C PRO A 160 11.02 -0.84 12.59
N ASP A 161 11.24 -0.71 13.89
CA ASP A 161 11.14 -1.85 14.79
C ASP A 161 9.66 -2.30 14.85
N PRO A 162 9.32 -3.55 14.45
CA PRO A 162 7.93 -3.99 14.35
C PRO A 162 7.18 -3.96 15.68
N ARG A 163 7.88 -4.26 16.79
CA ARG A 163 7.28 -4.26 18.13
C ARG A 163 6.97 -2.85 18.56
N ARG A 164 7.95 -1.95 18.44
CA ARG A 164 7.75 -0.54 18.78
C ARG A 164 6.65 0.10 17.93
N LEU A 165 6.58 -0.23 16.65
CA LEU A 165 5.52 0.29 15.77
C LEU A 165 4.15 -0.27 16.17
N SER A 166 4.02 -1.59 16.37
CA SER A 166 2.75 -2.20 16.78
C SER A 166 2.27 -1.74 18.15
N GLU A 167 3.15 -1.58 19.13
CA GLU A 167 2.83 -1.04 20.46
C GLU A 167 2.36 0.43 20.42
N SER A 168 2.79 1.18 19.40
CA SER A 168 2.37 2.58 19.20
C SER A 168 1.06 2.74 18.43
N ILE A 169 0.53 1.64 17.86
CA ILE A 169 -0.74 1.62 17.13
C ILE A 169 -1.83 1.06 18.07
N PRO A 170 -2.97 1.76 18.23
CA PRO A 170 -4.08 1.25 19.04
C PRO A 170 -4.58 -0.12 18.58
N ALA A 171 -5.01 -0.97 19.52
CA ALA A 171 -5.44 -2.34 19.22
C ALA A 171 -6.70 -2.43 18.34
N ASP A 172 -7.48 -1.36 18.23
CA ASP A 172 -8.66 -1.25 17.37
C ASP A 172 -8.34 -0.73 15.96
N VAL A 173 -7.07 -0.43 15.67
CA VAL A 173 -6.59 -0.03 14.34
C VAL A 173 -5.98 -1.23 13.63
N ASN A 174 -6.46 -1.51 12.41
CA ASN A 174 -5.94 -2.57 11.56
C ASN A 174 -4.65 -2.16 10.85
N ILE A 175 -3.84 -3.15 10.49
CA ILE A 175 -2.64 -2.98 9.66
C ILE A 175 -2.82 -3.76 8.35
N LEU A 176 -2.71 -3.07 7.22
CA LEU A 176 -2.70 -3.66 5.88
C LEU A 176 -1.31 -3.50 5.27
N ILE A 177 -0.63 -4.60 5.00
CA ILE A 177 0.68 -4.60 4.34
C ILE A 177 0.53 -5.07 2.89
N LEU A 178 0.98 -4.24 1.95
CA LEU A 178 0.96 -4.49 0.51
C LEU A 178 2.40 -4.65 0.01
N ILE A 179 2.71 -5.74 -0.67
CA ILE A 179 4.04 -6.01 -1.22
C ILE A 179 3.89 -6.42 -2.68
N ASP A 180 4.50 -5.66 -3.59
CA ASP A 180 4.62 -6.03 -5.00
C ASP A 180 6.06 -6.45 -5.33
N GLU A 181 6.20 -7.24 -6.39
CA GLU A 181 7.49 -7.63 -6.99
C GLU A 181 8.49 -8.35 -6.06
N LEU A 182 8.01 -9.00 -5.00
CA LEU A 182 8.85 -9.76 -4.07
C LEU A 182 9.65 -10.87 -4.78
N HIS A 183 9.01 -11.63 -5.69
CA HIS A 183 9.69 -12.70 -6.43
C HIS A 183 10.78 -12.17 -7.35
N TYR A 184 10.54 -11.03 -8.00
CA TYR A 184 11.53 -10.38 -8.83
C TYR A 184 12.75 -10.01 -7.98
N ALA A 185 12.52 -9.30 -6.87
CA ALA A 185 13.59 -8.88 -5.95
C ALA A 185 14.41 -10.06 -5.41
N ALA A 186 13.77 -11.18 -5.07
CA ALA A 186 14.46 -12.37 -4.58
C ALA A 186 15.43 -13.00 -5.60
N ILE A 187 15.24 -12.75 -6.89
CA ILE A 187 16.02 -13.39 -7.98
C ILE A 187 17.03 -12.42 -8.60
N THR A 188 16.69 -11.14 -8.73
CA THR A 188 17.43 -10.18 -9.56
C THR A 188 18.21 -9.14 -8.78
N SER A 189 18.00 -9.03 -7.46
CA SER A 189 18.64 -8.01 -6.62
C SER A 189 20.14 -8.25 -6.42
N SER A 190 20.90 -7.16 -6.42
CA SER A 190 22.28 -7.11 -5.96
C SER A 190 22.42 -7.46 -4.46
N ASP A 191 23.62 -7.78 -3.99
CA ASP A 191 23.88 -8.10 -2.57
C ASP A 191 23.43 -6.99 -1.61
N GLU A 192 23.51 -5.72 -2.03
CA GLU A 192 23.05 -4.57 -1.23
C GLU A 192 21.51 -4.51 -1.19
N GLU A 193 20.85 -4.69 -2.33
CA GLU A 193 19.40 -4.71 -2.42
C GLU A 193 18.79 -5.92 -1.70
N GLN A 194 19.46 -7.08 -1.72
CA GLN A 194 19.02 -8.26 -0.97
C GLN A 194 18.94 -7.99 0.53
N LYS A 195 19.88 -7.22 1.10
CA LYS A 195 19.81 -6.81 2.51
C LYS A 195 18.57 -5.97 2.80
N VAL A 196 18.19 -5.07 1.89
CA VAL A 196 16.98 -4.27 2.04
C VAL A 196 15.72 -5.14 1.94
N VAL A 197 15.69 -6.10 1.01
CA VAL A 197 14.60 -7.08 0.91
C VAL A 197 14.49 -7.89 2.20
N GLU A 198 15.61 -8.38 2.74
CA GLU A 198 15.63 -9.08 4.03
C GLU A 198 15.10 -8.22 5.17
N ASP A 199 15.49 -6.95 5.23
CA ASP A 199 15.00 -6.02 6.25
C ASP A 199 13.48 -5.83 6.15
N VAL A 200 12.94 -5.66 4.94
CA VAL A 200 11.48 -5.58 4.71
C VAL A 200 10.81 -6.88 5.16
N LEU A 201 11.34 -8.05 4.79
CA LEU A 201 10.76 -9.33 5.19
C LEU A 201 10.79 -9.55 6.70
N ARG A 202 11.89 -9.17 7.37
CA ARG A 202 12.00 -9.23 8.84
C ARG A 202 11.00 -8.28 9.49
N PHE A 203 10.74 -7.13 8.90
CA PHE A 203 9.73 -6.19 9.38
C PHE A 203 8.32 -6.75 9.27
N VAL A 204 8.00 -7.43 8.17
CA VAL A 204 6.65 -7.97 7.90
C VAL A 204 6.35 -9.24 8.70
N LEU A 205 7.36 -10.07 8.99
CA LEU A 205 7.19 -11.38 9.61
C LEU A 205 7.33 -11.40 11.14
N ARG A 206 7.65 -10.27 11.78
CA ARG A 206 7.93 -10.17 13.22
C ARG A 206 6.97 -9.24 13.93
#